data_AF-A0A2S6QB43-F1
#
_entry.id   AF-A0A2S6QB43-F1
#
_cell.length_a   1.000
_cell.length_b   1.000
_cell.length_c   1.000
_cell.angle_alpha   90.00
_cell.angle_beta   90.00
_cell.angle_gamma   90.00
#
_symmetry.space_group_name_H-M   'P 1'
#
loop_
_entity.id
_entity.type
_entity.pdbx_description
1 polymer ?
#
loop_
_entity_poly.entity_id
_entity_poly.type
_entity_poly.pdbx_seq_one_letter_code
_entity_poly.pdbx_strand_id
1 'polypeptide(L)'
;MKKFYIVLTLLFATNATAQDFYAQKQNEVEFKRINQETYQLKKDIEQHAIYVRGLEKQNAELKKQVEAANKRIDDLIDLWVNFENVSLPNLVAADKALANRINETNDHIKEQTPIWNWGEESRNCPDIGKSQQVKTVNSADGMASTRYLCFDGKVLHLNTISNIPPVE
;
A
#
# COMPACT_ATOMS: atom_id res chain seq x y z
N MET A 1 14.10 -81.14 -73.96
CA MET A 1 14.67 -79.84 -73.55
C MET A 1 13.74 -78.64 -73.79
N LYS A 2 13.13 -78.44 -74.97
CA LYS A 2 12.25 -77.27 -75.24
C LYS A 2 11.07 -77.05 -74.26
N LYS A 3 10.42 -78.12 -73.76
CA LYS A 3 9.30 -78.00 -72.80
C LYS A 3 9.73 -77.49 -71.41
N PHE A 4 10.98 -77.72 -71.01
CA PHE A 4 11.51 -77.27 -69.71
C PHE A 4 11.79 -75.77 -69.68
N TYR A 5 12.30 -75.22 -70.79
CA TYR A 5 12.56 -73.78 -70.92
C TYR A 5 11.28 -72.95 -70.85
N ILE A 6 10.18 -73.43 -71.44
CA ILE A 6 8.89 -72.72 -71.45
C ILE A 6 8.32 -72.61 -70.02
N VAL A 7 8.39 -73.70 -69.24
CA VAL A 7 7.92 -73.73 -67.85
C VAL A 7 8.78 -72.83 -66.96
N LEU A 8 10.10 -72.82 -67.17
CA LEU A 8 11.01 -71.94 -66.42
C LEU A 8 10.71 -70.46 -66.71
N THR A 9 10.52 -70.08 -67.99
CA THR A 9 10.19 -68.70 -68.36
C THR A 9 8.82 -68.25 -67.83
N LEU A 10 7.84 -69.15 -67.77
CA LEU A 10 6.53 -68.86 -67.18
C LEU A 10 6.62 -68.63 -65.66
N LEU A 11 7.42 -69.43 -64.95
CA LEU A 11 7.67 -69.26 -63.50
C LEU A 11 8.41 -67.96 -63.19
N PHE A 12 9.41 -67.58 -64.00
CA PHE A 12 10.12 -66.30 -63.83
C PHE A 12 9.23 -65.09 -64.15
N ALA A 13 8.37 -65.18 -65.16
CA ALA A 13 7.42 -64.12 -65.50
C ALA A 13 6.36 -63.90 -64.42
N THR A 14 5.83 -64.97 -63.81
CA THR A 14 4.87 -64.86 -62.70
C THR A 14 5.50 -64.35 -61.40
N ASN A 15 6.77 -64.66 -61.15
CA ASN A 15 7.48 -64.16 -59.97
C ASN A 15 7.83 -62.66 -60.11
N ALA A 16 8.20 -62.21 -61.32
CA ALA A 16 8.47 -60.80 -61.58
C ALA A 16 7.21 -59.93 -61.43
N THR A 17 6.06 -60.36 -61.97
CA THR A 17 4.80 -59.62 -61.83
C THR A 17 4.25 -59.64 -60.40
N ALA A 18 4.48 -60.71 -59.64
CA ALA A 18 4.14 -60.75 -58.23
C ALA A 18 5.01 -59.78 -57.40
N GLN A 19 6.33 -59.76 -57.63
CA GLN A 19 7.25 -58.84 -56.94
C GLN A 19 6.91 -57.37 -57.17
N ASP A 20 6.60 -56.99 -58.42
CA ASP A 20 6.18 -55.62 -58.74
C ASP A 20 4.84 -55.26 -58.08
N PHE A 21 3.87 -56.18 -58.03
CA PHE A 21 2.60 -55.95 -57.33
C PHE A 21 2.79 -55.74 -55.82
N TYR A 22 3.66 -56.53 -55.18
CA TYR A 22 3.98 -56.35 -53.74
C TYR A 22 4.71 -55.03 -53.48
N ALA A 23 5.63 -54.63 -54.35
CA ALA A 23 6.32 -53.34 -54.25
C ALA A 23 5.34 -52.15 -54.44
N GLN A 24 4.39 -52.26 -55.39
CA GLN A 24 3.36 -51.24 -55.60
C GLN A 24 2.42 -51.11 -54.39
N LYS A 25 2.01 -52.25 -53.81
CA LYS A 25 1.21 -52.29 -52.58
C LYS A 25 1.95 -51.69 -51.39
N GLN A 26 3.24 -51.99 -51.21
CA GLN A 26 4.06 -51.40 -50.16
C GLN A 26 4.16 -49.87 -50.32
N ASN A 27 4.44 -49.40 -51.53
CA ASN A 27 4.47 -47.96 -51.82
C ASN A 27 3.13 -47.28 -51.55
N GLU A 28 2.00 -47.91 -51.86
CA GLU A 28 0.66 -47.37 -51.57
C GLU A 28 0.41 -47.25 -50.05
N VAL A 29 0.86 -48.23 -49.27
CA VAL A 29 0.76 -48.23 -47.80
C VAL A 29 1.65 -47.15 -47.21
N GLU A 30 2.89 -47.00 -47.68
CA GLU A 30 3.80 -45.95 -47.23
C GLU A 30 3.27 -44.56 -47.60
N PHE A 31 2.72 -44.39 -48.81
CA PHE A 31 2.12 -43.12 -49.22
C PHE A 31 0.92 -42.73 -48.35
N LYS A 32 0.08 -43.70 -47.97
CA LYS A 32 -1.02 -43.48 -47.02
C LYS A 32 -0.49 -43.09 -45.64
N ARG A 33 0.58 -43.72 -45.16
CA ARG A 33 1.21 -43.38 -43.88
C ARG A 33 1.77 -41.96 -43.90
N ILE A 34 2.50 -41.59 -44.94
CA ILE A 34 3.06 -40.25 -45.13
C ILE A 34 1.96 -39.20 -45.20
N ASN A 35 0.86 -39.46 -45.90
CA ASN A 35 -0.27 -38.53 -45.94
C ASN A 35 -0.93 -38.35 -44.57
N GLN A 36 -1.03 -39.41 -43.77
CA GLN A 36 -1.57 -39.34 -42.41
C GLN A 36 -0.64 -38.56 -41.48
N GLU A 37 0.67 -38.80 -41.54
CA GLU A 37 1.69 -38.04 -40.80
C GLU A 37 1.69 -36.56 -41.22
N THR A 38 1.58 -36.27 -42.52
CA THR A 38 1.51 -34.90 -43.05
C THR A 38 0.25 -34.18 -42.57
N TYR A 39 -0.89 -34.88 -42.51
CA TYR A 39 -2.14 -34.31 -42.01
C TYR A 39 -2.05 -33.99 -40.51
N GLN A 40 -1.48 -34.90 -39.71
CA GLN A 40 -1.23 -34.66 -38.29
C GLN A 40 -0.29 -33.46 -38.09
N LEU A 41 0.81 -33.40 -38.84
CA LEU A 41 1.74 -32.28 -38.78
C LEU A 41 1.07 -30.94 -39.10
N LYS A 42 0.21 -30.89 -40.12
CA LYS A 42 -0.56 -29.67 -40.46
C LYS A 42 -1.47 -29.25 -39.31
N LYS A 43 -2.17 -30.21 -38.70
CA LYS A 43 -3.04 -29.95 -37.54
C LYS A 43 -2.24 -29.41 -36.36
N ASP A 44 -1.07 -29.98 -36.08
CA ASP A 44 -0.21 -29.53 -34.98
C ASP A 44 0.33 -28.12 -35.25
N ILE A 45 0.73 -27.82 -36.50
CA ILE A 45 1.16 -26.47 -36.91
C ILE A 45 0.03 -25.45 -36.68
N GLU A 46 -1.22 -25.77 -37.04
CA GLU A 46 -2.37 -24.89 -36.81
C GLU A 46 -2.62 -24.66 -35.32
N GLN A 47 -2.54 -25.72 -34.50
CA GLN A 47 -2.69 -25.61 -33.05
C GLN A 47 -1.59 -24.75 -32.42
N HIS A 48 -0.33 -24.95 -32.83
CA HIS A 48 0.79 -24.11 -32.39
C HIS A 48 0.63 -22.66 -32.82
N ALA A 49 0.15 -22.39 -34.05
CA ALA A 49 -0.10 -21.03 -34.51
C ALA A 49 -1.19 -20.32 -33.67
N ILE A 50 -2.26 -21.05 -33.28
CA ILE A 50 -3.29 -20.52 -32.38
C ILE A 50 -2.68 -20.23 -31.00
N TYR A 51 -1.87 -21.14 -30.47
CA TYR A 51 -1.23 -20.98 -29.18
C TYR A 51 -0.27 -19.78 -29.15
N VAL A 52 0.57 -19.61 -30.18
CA VAL A 52 1.49 -18.46 -30.30
C VAL A 52 0.72 -17.15 -30.34
N ARG A 53 -0.37 -17.04 -31.11
CA ARG A 53 -1.22 -15.83 -31.11
C ARG A 53 -1.87 -15.57 -29.75
N GLY A 54 -2.21 -16.64 -29.02
CA GLY A 54 -2.71 -16.54 -27.65
C GLY A 54 -1.67 -15.94 -26.71
N LEU A 55 -0.44 -16.44 -26.78
CA LEU A 55 0.69 -15.92 -26.01
C LEU A 55 1.03 -14.48 -26.36
N GLU A 56 1.02 -14.10 -27.64
CA GLU A 56 1.27 -12.71 -28.07
C GLU A 56 0.26 -11.74 -27.45
N LYS A 57 -1.03 -12.12 -27.41
CA LYS A 57 -2.07 -11.31 -26.76
C LYS A 57 -1.85 -11.19 -25.27
N GLN A 58 -1.56 -12.30 -24.58
CA GLN A 58 -1.28 -12.29 -23.14
C GLN A 58 -0.05 -11.44 -22.81
N ASN A 59 1.00 -11.51 -23.63
CA ASN A 59 2.21 -10.73 -23.44
C ASN A 59 1.95 -9.23 -23.65
N ALA A 60 1.15 -8.86 -24.65
CA ALA A 60 0.73 -7.47 -24.86
C ALA A 60 -0.11 -6.93 -23.69
N GLU A 61 -0.99 -7.76 -23.12
CA GLU A 61 -1.78 -7.40 -21.95
C GLU A 61 -0.91 -7.24 -20.70
N LEU A 62 0.02 -8.17 -20.47
CA LEU A 62 0.96 -8.11 -19.35
C LEU A 62 1.83 -6.86 -19.43
N LYS A 63 2.31 -6.50 -20.63
CA LYS A 63 3.08 -5.27 -20.85
C LYS A 63 2.29 -4.01 -20.46
N LYS A 64 1.00 -3.93 -20.84
CA LYS A 64 0.12 -2.83 -20.44
C LYS A 64 -0.07 -2.77 -18.92
N GLN A 65 -0.24 -3.92 -18.27
CA GLN A 65 -0.38 -3.99 -16.82
C GLN A 65 0.89 -3.50 -16.11
N VAL A 66 2.07 -3.88 -16.60
CA VAL A 66 3.36 -3.42 -16.06
C VAL A 66 3.53 -1.91 -16.25
N GLU A 67 3.23 -1.37 -17.43
CA GLU A 67 3.29 0.09 -17.68
C GLU A 67 2.35 0.87 -16.73
N ALA A 68 1.13 0.36 -16.52
CA ALA A 68 0.19 0.96 -15.56
C ALA A 68 0.66 0.85 -14.11
N ALA A 69 1.29 -0.27 -13.73
CA ALA A 69 1.85 -0.47 -12.40
C ALA A 69 3.04 0.48 -12.13
N ASN A 70 3.95 0.61 -13.10
CA ASN A 70 5.08 1.54 -13.01
C ASN A 70 4.61 2.98 -12.80
N LYS A 71 3.61 3.41 -13.57
CA LYS A 71 3.04 4.75 -13.39
C LYS A 71 2.46 4.97 -11.98
N ARG A 72 1.75 3.98 -11.43
CA ARG A 72 1.24 4.06 -10.06
C ARG A 72 2.35 4.11 -9.01
N ILE A 73 3.45 3.42 -9.25
CA ILE A 73 4.62 3.44 -8.38
C ILE A 73 5.26 4.84 -8.42
N ASP A 74 5.43 5.42 -9.61
CA ASP A 74 5.97 6.78 -9.76
C ASP A 74 5.08 7.81 -9.02
N ASP A 75 3.75 7.74 -9.21
CA ASP A 75 2.80 8.61 -8.49
C ASP A 75 2.91 8.45 -6.95
N LEU A 76 3.12 7.22 -6.47
CA LEU A 76 3.30 6.94 -5.04
C LEU A 76 4.64 7.47 -4.50
N ILE A 77 5.71 7.38 -5.29
CA ILE A 77 7.01 7.93 -4.93
C ILE A 77 6.90 9.45 -4.82
N ASP A 78 6.26 10.11 -5.79
CA ASP A 78 6.06 11.57 -5.76
C ASP A 78 5.24 12.01 -4.53
N LEU A 79 4.19 11.28 -4.18
CA LEU A 79 3.41 11.51 -2.96
C LEU A 79 4.26 11.34 -1.70
N TRP A 80 5.10 10.31 -1.66
CA TRP A 80 5.96 10.03 -0.51
C TRP A 80 7.03 11.10 -0.33
N VAL A 81 7.67 11.53 -1.43
CA VAL A 81 8.62 12.64 -1.46
C VAL A 81 7.97 13.95 -1.02
N ASN A 82 6.73 14.23 -1.44
CA ASN A 82 5.99 15.41 -0.96
C ASN A 82 5.70 15.32 0.54
N PHE A 83 5.26 14.16 1.01
CA PHE A 83 4.99 13.94 2.43
C PHE A 83 6.24 14.16 3.28
N GLU A 84 7.38 13.59 2.88
CA GLU A 84 8.65 13.69 3.59
C GLU A 84 9.22 15.12 3.56
N ASN A 85 9.14 15.83 2.44
CA ASN A 85 9.79 17.14 2.29
C ASN A 85 8.92 18.34 2.67
N VAL A 86 7.59 18.19 2.66
CA VAL A 86 6.66 19.31 2.88
C VAL A 86 5.80 19.05 4.11
N SER A 87 5.05 17.96 4.11
CA SER A 87 4.05 17.72 5.16
C SER A 87 4.68 17.47 6.53
N LEU A 88 5.69 16.60 6.59
CA LEU A 88 6.34 16.21 7.83
C LEU A 88 7.13 17.37 8.47
N PRO A 89 7.96 18.14 7.74
CA PRO A 89 8.66 19.30 8.30
C PRO A 89 7.70 20.39 8.78
N ASN A 90 6.60 20.63 8.05
CA ASN A 90 5.57 21.59 8.48
C ASN A 90 4.92 21.17 9.79
N LEU A 91 4.64 19.87 9.96
CA LEU A 91 4.07 19.34 11.21
C LEU A 91 5.06 19.49 12.37
N VAL A 92 6.33 19.15 12.15
CA VAL A 92 7.39 19.32 13.16
C VAL A 92 7.59 20.79 13.54
N ALA A 93 7.54 21.71 12.56
CA ALA A 93 7.62 23.14 12.81
C ALA A 93 6.42 23.65 13.64
N ALA A 94 5.21 23.18 13.33
CA ALA A 94 4.01 23.52 14.08
C ALA A 94 4.07 23.01 15.53
N ASP A 95 4.55 21.78 15.74
CA ASP A 95 4.73 21.19 17.07
C ASP A 95 5.76 21.97 17.89
N LYS A 96 6.91 22.31 17.29
CA LYS A 96 7.92 23.15 17.94
C LYS A 96 7.39 24.54 18.31
N ALA A 97 6.58 25.15 17.44
CA ALA A 97 5.96 26.43 17.72
C ALA A 97 4.95 26.34 18.89
N LEU A 98 4.17 25.26 18.95
CA LEU A 98 3.24 25.01 20.04
C LEU A 98 3.98 24.78 21.37
N ALA A 99 5.03 23.97 21.36
CA ALA A 99 5.87 23.73 22.53
C ALA A 99 6.48 25.03 23.07
N ASN A 100 6.98 25.90 22.19
CA ASN A 100 7.48 27.22 22.57
C ASN A 100 6.40 28.09 23.23
N ARG A 101 5.19 28.14 22.65
CA ARG A 101 4.08 28.90 23.24
C ARG A 101 3.67 28.38 24.62
N ILE A 102 3.67 27.06 24.82
CA ILE A 102 3.40 26.44 26.13
C ILE A 102 4.46 26.85 27.14
N ASN A 103 5.74 26.82 26.75
CA ASN A 103 6.84 27.23 27.62
C ASN A 103 6.75 28.73 27.97
N GLU A 104 6.55 29.60 26.97
CA GLU A 104 6.33 31.04 27.18
C GLU A 104 5.14 31.29 28.13
N THR A 105 4.04 30.55 27.97
CA THR A 105 2.88 30.68 28.86
C THR A 105 3.22 30.23 30.28
N ASN A 106 3.93 29.12 30.45
CA ASN A 106 4.34 28.63 31.76
C ASN A 106 5.31 29.59 32.46
N ASP A 107 6.25 30.16 31.71
CA ASP A 107 7.21 31.12 32.24
C ASP A 107 6.51 32.44 32.57
N HIS A 108 5.57 32.90 31.74
CA HIS A 108 4.72 34.05 32.06
C HIS A 108 3.88 33.84 33.32
N ILE A 109 3.32 32.64 33.52
CA ILE A 109 2.61 32.30 34.75
C ILE A 109 3.56 32.40 35.95
N LYS A 110 4.78 31.84 35.87
CA LYS A 110 5.77 31.93 36.95
C LYS A 110 6.16 33.39 37.25
N GLU A 111 6.37 34.20 36.21
CA GLU A 111 6.69 35.63 36.35
C GLU A 111 5.56 36.45 36.97
N GLN A 112 4.30 36.10 36.68
CA GLN A 112 3.12 36.75 37.27
C GLN A 112 2.73 36.18 38.65
N THR A 113 3.26 35.02 39.04
CA THR A 113 2.96 34.37 40.33
C THR A 113 4.16 34.20 41.29
N PRO A 114 5.10 35.16 41.46
CA PRO A 114 6.15 35.06 42.47
C PRO A 114 5.62 35.14 43.92
N ILE A 115 4.34 35.48 44.11
CA ILE A 115 3.73 35.78 45.42
C ILE A 115 2.69 34.72 45.84
N TRP A 116 2.33 33.75 45.00
CA TRP A 116 1.45 32.64 45.40
C TRP A 116 2.22 31.54 46.13
N ASN A 117 2.84 31.92 47.24
CA ASN A 117 3.20 30.97 48.27
C ASN A 117 1.88 30.56 48.95
N TRP A 118 1.42 29.34 48.72
CA TRP A 118 0.43 28.70 49.60
C TRP A 118 1.15 28.40 50.92
N GLY A 119 1.48 29.45 51.66
CA GLY A 119 2.39 29.37 52.78
C GLY A 119 1.92 28.34 53.81
N GLU A 120 2.87 27.55 54.31
CA GLU A 120 2.72 26.82 55.59
C GLU A 120 2.46 27.80 56.76
N GLU A 121 2.69 29.10 56.57
CA GLU A 121 2.40 30.17 57.52
C GLU A 121 0.99 30.74 57.35
N SER A 122 0.00 30.00 57.83
CA SER A 122 -1.43 30.30 57.68
C SER A 122 -1.96 31.49 58.51
N ARG A 123 -1.21 32.57 58.75
CA ARG A 123 -1.74 33.68 59.58
C ARG A 123 -1.33 35.11 59.28
N ASN A 124 -0.33 35.37 58.44
CA ASN A 124 0.12 36.73 58.18
C ASN A 124 -0.12 37.12 56.71
N CYS A 125 -1.24 37.81 56.43
CA CYS A 125 -1.46 38.54 55.17
C CYS A 125 -0.90 40.00 55.13
N PRO A 126 -0.07 40.55 56.05
CA PRO A 126 0.21 41.99 56.04
C PRO A 126 0.99 42.45 54.80
N ASP A 127 1.74 41.56 54.14
CA ASP A 127 2.60 41.93 53.01
C ASP A 127 1.97 41.68 51.62
N ILE A 128 0.87 40.92 51.52
CA ILE A 128 0.38 40.38 50.23
C ILE A 128 -0.98 40.94 49.79
N GLY A 129 -1.82 41.46 50.70
CA GLY A 129 -3.10 42.07 50.28
C GLY A 129 -4.06 42.40 51.41
N LYS A 130 -4.89 43.43 51.18
CA LYS A 130 -5.87 43.96 52.16
C LYS A 130 -7.11 43.07 52.35
N SER A 131 -7.26 41.99 51.58
CA SER A 131 -8.48 41.18 51.57
C SER A 131 -8.18 39.69 51.76
N GLN A 132 -8.99 39.02 52.58
CA GLN A 132 -8.88 37.59 52.89
C GLN A 132 -10.21 36.92 52.60
N GLN A 133 -10.18 35.82 51.83
CA GLN A 133 -11.33 34.93 51.69
C GLN A 133 -11.06 33.63 52.44
N VAL A 134 -12.00 33.25 53.29
CA VAL A 134 -11.95 32.00 54.07
C VAL A 134 -12.97 31.05 53.47
N LYS A 135 -12.53 29.85 53.07
CA LYS A 135 -13.44 28.81 52.62
C LYS A 135 -13.15 27.52 53.36
N THR A 136 -14.18 26.98 54.01
CA THR A 136 -14.13 25.64 54.60
C THR A 136 -14.59 24.65 53.54
N VAL A 137 -13.71 23.72 53.19
CA VAL A 137 -14.00 22.64 52.23
C VAL A 137 -14.08 21.35 53.03
N ASN A 138 -15.26 20.74 52.99
CA ASN A 138 -15.48 19.42 53.57
C ASN A 138 -15.11 18.38 52.52
N SER A 139 -14.18 17.48 52.88
CA SER A 139 -13.85 16.31 52.05
C SER A 139 -14.91 15.23 52.22
N ALA A 140 -14.97 14.32 51.25
CA ALA A 140 -15.90 13.20 51.24
C ALA A 140 -15.80 12.29 52.48
N ASP A 141 -14.63 12.29 53.14
CA ASP A 141 -14.35 11.52 54.36
C ASP A 141 -14.87 12.18 55.65
N GLY A 142 -15.68 13.24 55.54
CA GLY A 142 -16.25 13.97 56.68
C GLY A 142 -15.29 14.94 57.38
N MET A 143 -14.04 15.02 56.94
CA MET A 143 -13.06 15.99 57.45
C MET A 143 -13.27 17.37 56.81
N ALA A 144 -13.30 18.41 57.64
CA ALA A 144 -13.35 19.80 57.19
C ALA A 144 -11.96 20.42 57.19
N SER A 145 -11.55 21.01 56.07
CA SER A 145 -10.30 21.79 55.96
C SER A 145 -10.63 23.25 55.69
N THR A 146 -10.12 24.15 56.53
CA THR A 146 -10.27 25.60 56.32
C THR A 146 -9.08 26.10 55.49
N ARG A 147 -9.38 26.69 54.33
CA ARG A 147 -8.38 27.26 53.42
C ARG A 147 -8.50 28.78 53.41
N TYR A 148 -7.35 29.45 53.39
CA TYR A 148 -7.23 30.90 53.38
C TYR A 148 -6.64 31.35 52.04
N LEU A 149 -7.25 32.34 51.40
CA LEU A 149 -6.71 33.01 50.23
C LEU A 149 -6.52 34.49 50.58
N CYS A 150 -5.27 34.96 50.68
CA CYS A 150 -4.96 36.38 50.72
C CYS A 150 -4.89 36.88 49.26
N PHE A 151 -5.54 38.01 48.95
CA PHE A 151 -5.45 38.63 47.62
C PHE A 151 -5.51 40.16 47.74
N ASP A 152 -4.97 40.86 46.75
CA ASP A 152 -4.81 42.32 46.77
C ASP A 152 -6.09 43.10 46.44
N GLY A 153 -7.20 42.40 46.18
CA GLY A 153 -8.50 42.97 45.85
C GLY A 153 -8.58 43.55 44.43
N LYS A 154 -7.54 43.43 43.60
CA LYS A 154 -7.64 43.82 42.20
C LYS A 154 -8.42 42.77 41.43
N VAL A 155 -9.27 43.25 40.52
CA VAL A 155 -9.98 42.38 39.58
C VAL A 155 -8.93 41.68 38.73
N LEU A 156 -8.78 40.37 38.93
CA LEU A 156 -8.07 39.52 37.99
C LEU A 156 -8.87 39.52 36.70
N HIS A 157 -8.47 40.35 35.75
CA HIS A 157 -8.71 40.05 34.34
C HIS A 157 -7.86 38.81 34.03
N LEU A 158 -8.39 37.63 34.36
CA LEU A 158 -8.01 36.42 33.65
C LEU A 158 -8.26 36.79 32.19
N ASN A 159 -7.20 36.86 31.38
CA ASN A 159 -7.28 37.17 29.96
C ASN A 159 -8.12 36.09 29.25
N THR A 160 -9.43 36.09 29.45
CA THR A 160 -10.38 35.68 28.45
C THR A 160 -10.31 36.75 27.39
N ILE A 161 -9.40 36.55 26.43
CA ILE A 161 -9.64 37.03 25.07
C ILE A 161 -10.86 36.23 24.59
N SER A 162 -12.04 36.60 25.10
CA SER A 162 -13.31 36.14 24.60
C SER A 162 -13.51 36.93 23.33
N ASN A 163 -13.13 36.32 22.21
CA ASN A 163 -13.42 36.81 20.87
C ASN A 163 -14.92 36.63 20.53
N ILE A 164 -15.80 36.76 21.51
CA ILE A 164 -17.25 36.67 21.37
C ILE A 164 -17.74 38.12 21.30
N PRO A 165 -18.26 38.56 20.14
CA PRO A 165 -18.80 39.92 20.01
C PRO A 165 -19.98 40.13 20.98
N PRO A 166 -20.20 41.37 21.44
CA PRO A 166 -21.35 41.68 22.28
C PRO A 166 -22.64 41.34 21.53
N VAL A 167 -23.52 40.59 22.20
CA VAL A 167 -24.91 40.39 21.77
C VAL A 167 -25.66 41.65 22.18
N GLU A 168 -26.29 42.33 21.22
CA GLU A 168 -27.24 43.43 21.46
C GLU A 168 -28.47 42.98 22.24
#